data_AF-A0A930EZJ6-F1
#
_entry.id   AF-A0A930EZJ6-F1
#
_cell.length_a   1.000
_cell.length_b   1.000
_cell.length_c   1.000
_cell.angle_alpha   90.00
_cell.angle_beta   90.00
_cell.angle_gamma   90.00
#
_symmetry.space_group_name_H-M   'P 1'
#
loop_
_entity.id
_entity.type
_entity.pdbx_description
1 polymer ?
#
loop_
_entity_poly.entity_id
_entity_poly.type
_entity_poly.pdbx_seq_one_letter_code
_entity_poly.pdbx_strand_id
1 'polypeptide(L)'
;DISKTNNCFLAKQIRKKLKKEQIHKGFRCVFSTEIQDENSLKMTDGSNYKKSFYGTISYMPAIFGLYAAAEVIRFLLKKEQNEA
;
A
#
# COMPACT_ATOMS: atom_id res chain seq x y z
N ASP A 1 7.66 -4.29 5.59
CA ASP A 1 7.57 -3.11 6.47
C ASP A 1 7.33 -1.88 5.59
N ILE A 2 6.51 -0.91 6.02
CA ILE A 2 6.27 0.29 5.18
C ILE A 2 7.56 1.02 4.82
N SER A 3 8.58 1.01 5.69
CA SER A 3 9.81 1.77 5.48
C SER A 3 10.55 1.31 4.23
N LYS A 4 10.28 0.06 3.81
CA LYS A 4 10.84 -0.59 2.63
C LYS A 4 10.01 -0.39 1.36
N THR A 5 8.86 0.27 1.44
CA THR A 5 8.01 0.51 0.25
C THR A 5 8.66 1.54 -0.69
N ASN A 6 8.84 1.18 -1.94
CA ASN A 6 9.36 2.04 -3.01
C ASN A 6 8.32 2.22 -4.12
N ASN A 7 8.59 3.12 -5.07
CA ASN A 7 7.80 3.31 -6.29
C ASN A 7 6.29 3.47 -6.07
N CYS A 8 5.86 3.99 -4.91
CA CYS A 8 4.45 4.15 -4.58
C CYS A 8 4.22 5.53 -3.95
N PHE A 9 3.52 6.41 -4.68
CA PHE A 9 3.23 7.77 -4.22
C PHE A 9 2.36 7.78 -2.97
N LEU A 10 1.39 6.88 -2.87
CA LEU A 10 0.55 6.75 -1.69
C LEU A 10 1.38 6.36 -0.47
N ALA A 11 2.23 5.33 -0.59
CA ALA A 11 3.09 4.91 0.50
C ALA A 11 4.07 6.03 0.92
N LYS A 12 4.60 6.81 -0.03
CA LYS A 12 5.43 8.00 0.26
C LYS A 12 4.66 9.04 1.09
N GLN A 13 3.41 9.33 0.75
CA GLN A 13 2.57 10.27 1.52
C GLN A 13 2.24 9.73 2.91
N ILE A 14 1.90 8.45 3.02
CA ILE A 14 1.63 7.80 4.32
C ILE A 14 2.87 7.85 5.22
N ARG A 15 4.06 7.49 4.70
CA ARG A 15 5.33 7.61 5.46
C ARG A 15 5.60 9.04 5.91
N LYS A 16 5.33 10.03 5.05
CA LYS A 16 5.49 11.45 5.42
C LYS A 16 4.54 11.85 6.55
N LYS A 17 3.29 11.39 6.55
CA LYS A 17 2.33 11.63 7.63
C LYS A 17 2.77 10.96 8.93
N LEU A 18 3.12 9.68 8.88
CA LEU A 18 3.54 8.92 10.06
C LEU A 18 4.83 9.43 10.67
N LYS A 19 5.76 9.96 9.85
CA LYS A 19 6.96 10.62 10.35
C LYS A 19 6.64 11.84 11.23
N LYS A 20 5.53 12.55 10.99
CA LYS A 20 5.09 13.66 11.87
C LYS A 20 4.68 13.16 13.26
N GLU A 21 4.10 11.96 13.31
CA GLU A 21 3.73 11.25 14.54
C GLU A 21 4.89 10.44 15.14
N GLN A 22 6.13 10.66 14.68
CA GLN A 22 7.33 9.91 15.10
C GLN A 22 7.29 8.40 14.84
N ILE A 23 6.45 7.95 13.91
CA ILE A 23 6.35 6.54 13.51
C ILE A 23 7.17 6.32 12.23
N HIS A 24 8.21 5.48 12.32
CA HIS A 24 9.16 5.26 11.22
C HIS A 24 9.13 3.85 10.62
N LYS A 25 8.72 2.83 11.39
CA LYS A 25 8.72 1.41 11.01
C LYS A 25 7.80 0.61 11.93
N GLY A 26 7.65 -0.69 11.68
CA GLY A 26 6.97 -1.63 12.57
C GLY A 26 5.63 -2.15 12.06
N PHE A 27 5.30 -1.91 10.80
CA PHE A 27 4.02 -2.35 10.25
C PHE A 27 4.13 -2.92 8.84
N ARG A 28 3.34 -3.97 8.63
CA ARG A 28 3.29 -4.73 7.39
C ARG A 28 2.52 -3.93 6.34
N CYS A 29 2.95 -4.01 5.09
CA CYS A 29 2.37 -3.27 3.99
C CYS A 29 2.52 -4.11 2.72
N VAL A 30 1.42 -4.31 2.01
CA VAL A 30 1.40 -4.90 0.67
C VAL A 30 1.47 -3.76 -0.34
N PHE A 31 2.43 -3.84 -1.25
CA PHE A 31 2.65 -2.85 -2.29
C PHE A 31 3.26 -3.53 -3.53
N SER A 32 3.15 -2.88 -4.69
CA SER A 32 3.86 -3.30 -5.91
C SER A 32 5.12 -2.46 -6.10
N THR A 33 6.16 -3.08 -6.63
CA THR A 33 7.41 -2.41 -7.05
C THR A 33 7.31 -1.78 -8.43
N GLU A 34 6.21 -2.04 -9.16
CA GLU A 34 5.89 -1.47 -10.47
C GLU A 34 5.86 0.05 -10.42
N ILE A 35 6.40 0.68 -11.46
CA ILE A 35 6.37 2.13 -11.64
C ILE A 35 5.01 2.50 -12.24
N GLN A 36 4.39 3.57 -11.73
CA GLN A 36 3.11 4.04 -12.28
C GLN A 36 3.26 4.47 -13.74
N ASP A 37 2.34 4.01 -14.59
CA ASP A 37 2.20 4.55 -15.94
C ASP A 37 1.65 5.96 -15.89
N GLU A 38 2.46 6.94 -16.29
CA GLU A 38 2.08 8.35 -16.34
C GLU A 38 0.89 8.61 -17.26
N ASN A 39 0.72 7.80 -18.32
CA ASN A 39 -0.40 7.92 -19.26
C ASN A 39 -1.74 7.53 -18.62
N SER A 40 -1.70 6.76 -17.53
CA SER A 40 -2.90 6.37 -16.79
C SER A 40 -3.41 7.47 -15.83
N LEU A 41 -2.66 8.57 -15.69
CA LEU A 41 -3.05 9.71 -14.88
C LEU A 41 -4.18 10.49 -15.56
N LYS A 42 -5.30 10.61 -14.88
CA LYS A 42 -6.46 11.40 -15.33
C LYS A 42 -6.69 12.56 -14.37
N MET A 43 -6.87 13.75 -14.95
CA MET A 43 -7.32 14.93 -14.23
C MET A 43 -8.82 14.85 -14.01
N THR A 44 -9.26 15.30 -12.84
CA THR A 44 -10.67 15.48 -12.52
C THR A 44 -11.02 16.97 -12.56
N ASP A 45 -12.30 17.28 -12.54
CA ASP A 45 -12.85 18.65 -12.44
C ASP A 45 -12.56 19.35 -11.09
N GLY A 46 -11.82 18.68 -10.19
CA GLY A 46 -11.52 19.18 -8.85
C GLY A 46 -12.70 19.07 -7.88
N SER A 47 -13.85 18.54 -8.30
CA SER A 47 -14.96 18.26 -7.41
C SER A 47 -14.57 17.18 -6.38
N ASN A 48 -15.23 17.18 -5.22
CA ASN A 48 -15.02 16.18 -4.16
C ASN A 48 -13.56 16.06 -3.67
N TYR A 49 -12.81 17.16 -3.64
CA TYR A 49 -11.42 17.22 -3.15
C TYR A 49 -10.44 16.25 -3.85
N LYS A 50 -10.79 15.79 -5.06
CA LYS A 50 -9.96 14.91 -5.86
C LYS A 50 -9.44 15.70 -7.06
N LYS A 51 -8.13 15.87 -7.15
CA LYS A 51 -7.47 16.63 -8.24
C LYS A 51 -7.11 15.74 -9.44
N SER A 52 -6.76 14.48 -9.18
CA SER A 52 -6.39 13.51 -10.20
C SER A 52 -6.45 12.08 -9.64
N PHE A 53 -6.38 11.09 -10.52
CA PHE A 53 -6.22 9.69 -10.17
C PHE A 53 -5.49 8.91 -11.26
N TYR A 54 -4.86 7.81 -10.86
CA TYR A 54 -4.39 6.79 -11.79
C TYR A 54 -5.52 5.78 -12.03
N GLY A 55 -5.76 5.42 -13.28
CA GLY A 55 -6.67 4.32 -13.63
C GLY A 55 -6.18 2.99 -13.03
N THR A 56 -7.11 2.07 -12.76
CA THR A 56 -6.77 0.71 -12.34
C THR A 56 -7.70 -0.29 -13.02
N ILE A 57 -7.22 -1.52 -13.18
CA ILE A 57 -8.00 -2.62 -13.74
C ILE A 57 -8.76 -3.31 -12.59
N SER A 58 -9.94 -3.85 -12.88
CA SER A 58 -10.91 -4.30 -11.87
C SER A 58 -10.37 -5.34 -10.88
N TYR A 59 -9.47 -6.22 -11.31
CA TYR A 59 -8.92 -7.29 -10.47
C TYR A 59 -7.75 -6.84 -9.57
N MET A 60 -7.07 -5.74 -9.87
CA MET A 60 -5.84 -5.35 -9.18
C MET A 60 -6.06 -5.08 -7.68
N PRO A 61 -7.11 -4.34 -7.26
CA PRO A 61 -7.39 -4.15 -5.83
C PRO A 61 -7.67 -5.46 -5.10
N ALA A 62 -8.38 -6.40 -5.75
CA ALA A 62 -8.71 -7.70 -5.15
C ALA A 62 -7.44 -8.53 -4.88
N ILE A 63 -6.50 -8.56 -5.82
CA ILE A 63 -5.21 -9.25 -5.64
C ILE A 63 -4.44 -8.70 -4.45
N PHE A 64 -4.35 -7.38 -4.29
CA PHE A 64 -3.68 -6.77 -3.13
C PHE A 64 -4.34 -7.18 -1.81
N GLY A 65 -5.67 -7.27 -1.78
CA GLY A 65 -6.43 -7.77 -0.62
C GLY A 65 -6.12 -9.24 -0.30
N LEU A 66 -6.05 -10.10 -1.31
CA LEU A 66 -5.68 -11.51 -1.14
C LEU A 66 -4.25 -11.66 -0.61
N TYR A 67 -3.29 -10.87 -1.10
CA TYR A 67 -1.92 -10.85 -0.56
C TYR A 67 -1.88 -10.39 0.90
N ALA A 68 -2.70 -9.40 1.27
CA ALA A 68 -2.79 -8.95 2.65
C ALA A 68 -3.35 -10.05 3.56
N ALA A 69 -4.41 -10.74 3.13
CA ALA A 69 -4.98 -11.87 3.88
C ALA A 69 -3.97 -13.02 4.02
N ALA A 70 -3.26 -13.37 2.94
CA ALA A 70 -2.23 -14.42 2.96
C ALA A 70 -1.09 -14.09 3.94
N GLU A 71 -0.65 -12.82 3.99
CA GLU A 71 0.38 -12.38 4.93
C GLU A 71 -0.08 -12.47 6.39
N VAL A 72 -1.36 -12.18 6.68
CA VAL A 72 -1.94 -12.34 8.01
C VAL A 72 -2.00 -13.82 8.41
N ILE A 73 -2.48 -14.70 7.53
CA ILE A 73 -2.56 -16.14 7.81
C ILE A 73 -1.15 -16.70 8.11
N ARG A 74 -0.16 -16.38 7.27
CA ARG A 74 1.23 -16.80 7.47
C ARG A 74 1.83 -16.27 8.77
N PHE A 75 1.46 -15.05 9.16
CA PHE A 75 1.90 -14.47 10.43
C PHE A 75 1.42 -15.28 11.62
N LEU A 76 0.12 -15.60 11.63
CA LEU A 76 -0.52 -16.32 12.73
C LEU A 76 0.04 -17.74 12.84
N LEU A 77 0.17 -18.47 11.72
CA LEU A 77 0.73 -19.81 11.70
C LEU A 77 2.18 -19.85 12.19
N LYS A 78 3.01 -18.89 11.77
CA LYS A 78 4.40 -18.81 12.24
C LYS A 78 4.50 -18.46 13.72
N LYS A 79 3.56 -17.67 14.23
CA LYS A 79 3.50 -17.33 15.66
C LYS A 79 3.19 -18.58 16.50
N GLU A 80 2.20 -19.37 16.09
CA GLU A 80 1.81 -20.62 16.77
C GLU A 80 2.97 -21.62 16.85
N GLN A 81 3.73 -21.80 15.76
CA GLN A 81 4.91 -22.68 15.74
C GLN A 81 6.07 -22.22 16.65
N ASN A 82 6.16 -20.93 16.97
CA ASN A 82 7.21 -20.40 17.84
C ASN A 82 6.80 -20.42 19.32
N GLU A 83 5.52 -20.61 19.62
CA GLU A 83 4.95 -20.67 20.98
C GLU A 83 4.76 -22.12 21.46
N ALA A 84 4.82 -23.10 20.55
CA ALA A 84 4.85 -24.54 20.82
C ALA A 84 6.29 -25.07 20.96
#